data_AF-A0A061LUC8-F1
#
_entry.id   AF-A0A061LUC8-F1
#
_cell.length_a   1.000
_cell.length_b   1.000
_cell.length_c   1.000
_cell.angle_alpha   90.00
_cell.angle_beta   90.00
_cell.angle_gamma   90.00
#
_symmetry.space_group_name_H-M   'P 1'
#
loop_
_entity.id
_entity.type
_entity.pdbx_description
1 polymer ?
#
loop_
_entity_poly.entity_id
_entity_poly.type
_entity_poly.pdbx_seq_one_letter_code
_entity_poly.pdbx_strand_id
1 'polypeptide(L)'
;MSTPDTGDRIRLTRALFPELASELDAALASNGGDRADEFDAWLDGETEALRATSLSSVAFADVLDEAQRDRFGRAFDAARAVAGWVGLEPPQPEAFAEAGADLARLGAALSGDPTLVPVPAPYGLGAAGWRRLFERAAEHEGPLSQPEGGSPLVLANEAEREFALLDRAPSNVPIVRTRAGAETGWTLRLVPGGLAPAVLGLSFEHGPHATLPEMLMLQLMRAASSEPLVDARSFTWLAGALADGRLAARHVYDAGERSVRINCREIGNQGPHLGARPPVG
;
A
#
# COMPACT_ATOMS: atom_id res chain seq x y z
N MET A 1 15.09 17.89 30.63
CA MET A 1 13.67 17.53 30.78
C MET A 1 13.63 16.06 31.18
N SER A 2 13.24 15.78 32.42
CA SER A 2 13.12 14.39 32.89
C SER A 2 11.90 13.75 32.23
N THR A 3 12.08 12.58 31.63
CA THR A 3 10.98 11.74 31.16
C THR A 3 10.05 11.44 32.33
N PRO A 4 8.72 11.61 32.16
CA PRO A 4 7.77 11.31 33.22
C PRO A 4 7.93 9.84 33.63
N ASP A 5 8.01 9.62 34.94
CA ASP A 5 8.04 8.28 35.54
C ASP A 5 6.80 7.51 35.06
N THR A 6 6.91 6.19 34.94
CA THR A 6 5.81 5.29 34.55
C THR A 6 4.56 5.56 35.40
N GLY A 7 4.74 5.91 36.68
CA GLY A 7 3.66 6.32 37.57
C GLY A 7 2.93 7.60 37.16
N ASP A 8 3.63 8.58 36.58
CA ASP A 8 3.03 9.84 36.12
C ASP A 8 2.28 9.65 34.81
N ARG A 9 2.76 8.76 33.93
CA ARG A 9 2.04 8.39 32.69
C ARG A 9 0.73 7.65 33.02
N ILE A 10 0.75 6.74 33.98
CA ILE A 10 -0.45 6.02 34.43
C ILE A 10 -1.46 6.99 35.07
N ARG A 11 -1.00 7.95 35.88
CA ARG A 11 -1.88 8.99 36.45
C ARG A 11 -2.49 9.87 35.36
N LEU A 12 -1.72 10.24 34.33
CA LEU A 12 -2.21 11.04 33.21
C LEU A 12 -3.28 10.28 32.41
N THR A 13 -3.05 9.02 32.08
CA THR A 13 -4.04 8.19 31.37
C THR A 13 -5.33 8.01 32.18
N ARG A 14 -5.22 7.82 33.51
CA ARG A 14 -6.39 7.73 34.40
C ARG A 14 -7.15 9.06 34.52
N ALA A 15 -6.44 10.19 34.44
CA ALA A 15 -7.06 11.51 34.44
C ALA A 15 -7.79 11.82 33.11
N LEU A 16 -7.27 11.32 31.99
CA LEU A 16 -7.86 11.51 30.67
C LEU A 16 -9.08 10.61 30.42
N PHE A 17 -9.12 9.41 31.03
CA PHE A 17 -10.18 8.42 30.83
C PHE A 17 -10.69 7.85 32.18
N PRO A 18 -11.36 8.67 33.00
CA PRO A 18 -11.74 8.30 34.37
C PRO A 18 -12.78 7.19 34.45
N GLU A 19 -13.71 7.12 33.49
CA GLU A 19 -14.75 6.09 33.42
C GLU A 19 -14.15 4.72 33.12
N LEU A 20 -13.23 4.65 32.13
CA LEU A 20 -12.50 3.42 31.77
C LEU A 20 -11.61 2.93 32.92
N ALA A 21 -10.97 3.85 33.65
CA ALA A 21 -10.16 3.49 34.81
C ALA A 21 -11.01 2.92 35.96
N SER A 22 -12.24 3.43 36.16
CA SER A 22 -13.18 2.93 37.16
C SER A 22 -13.75 1.56 36.80
N GLU A 23 -14.05 1.32 35.52
CA GLU A 23 -14.48 0.00 35.04
C GLU A 23 -13.36 -1.04 35.19
N LEU A 24 -12.12 -0.64 34.92
CA LEU A 24 -10.93 -1.48 35.10
C LEU A 24 -10.69 -1.86 36.56
N ASP A 25 -10.80 -0.91 37.50
CA ASP A 25 -10.65 -1.17 38.93
C ASP A 25 -11.75 -2.10 39.44
N ALA A 26 -12.99 -1.95 38.95
CA ALA A 26 -14.09 -2.83 39.29
C ALA A 26 -13.90 -4.26 38.75
N ALA A 27 -13.36 -4.41 37.53
CA ALA A 27 -13.07 -5.70 36.91
C ALA A 27 -11.88 -6.43 37.58
N LEU A 28 -10.83 -5.70 37.95
CA LEU A 28 -9.67 -6.26 38.66
C LEU A 28 -10.02 -6.66 40.10
N ALA A 29 -10.84 -5.87 40.79
CA ALA A 29 -11.31 -6.18 42.14
C ALA A 29 -12.21 -7.42 42.21
N SER A 30 -12.89 -7.75 41.11
CA SER A 30 -13.84 -8.87 41.06
C SER A 30 -13.22 -10.21 40.63
N ASN A 31 -12.06 -10.23 39.96
CA ASN A 31 -11.57 -11.45 39.30
C ASN A 31 -10.09 -11.84 39.51
N GLY A 32 -9.33 -11.19 40.40
CA GLY A 32 -8.06 -11.70 40.95
C GLY A 32 -6.98 -12.13 39.95
N GLY A 33 -5.97 -11.28 39.73
CA GLY A 33 -4.58 -11.63 39.39
C GLY A 33 -4.27 -12.26 38.01
N ASP A 34 -4.88 -13.40 37.68
CA ASP A 34 -4.45 -14.27 36.56
C ASP A 34 -5.03 -13.85 35.18
N ARG A 35 -5.80 -12.76 35.12
CA ARG A 35 -6.40 -12.23 33.88
C ARG A 35 -5.76 -10.95 33.34
N ALA A 36 -4.70 -10.45 33.98
CA ALA A 36 -3.99 -9.28 33.48
C ALA A 36 -3.38 -9.55 32.10
N ASP A 37 -2.78 -10.73 31.90
CA ASP A 37 -2.17 -11.11 30.61
C ASP A 37 -3.21 -11.37 29.50
N GLU A 38 -4.37 -11.96 29.83
CA GLU A 38 -5.49 -12.13 28.88
C GLU A 38 -6.12 -10.79 28.49
N PHE A 39 -6.17 -9.85 29.45
CA PHE A 39 -6.70 -8.52 29.24
C PHE A 39 -5.75 -7.64 28.45
N ASP A 40 -4.44 -7.71 28.70
CA ASP A 40 -3.42 -7.01 27.91
C ASP A 40 -3.45 -7.53 26.46
N ALA A 41 -3.59 -8.84 26.25
CA ALA A 41 -3.77 -9.41 24.91
C ALA A 41 -5.08 -8.96 24.24
N TRP A 42 -6.16 -8.80 25.01
CA TRP A 42 -7.44 -8.27 24.51
C TRP A 42 -7.37 -6.76 24.21
N LEU A 43 -6.70 -5.97 25.06
CA LEU A 43 -6.43 -4.54 24.86
C LEU A 43 -5.54 -4.31 23.66
N ASP A 44 -4.51 -5.12 23.47
CA ASP A 44 -3.67 -5.10 22.28
C ASP A 44 -4.50 -5.45 21.04
N GLY A 45 -5.38 -6.46 21.12
CA GLY A 45 -6.32 -6.83 20.06
C GLY A 45 -7.33 -5.73 19.71
N GLU A 46 -7.93 -5.07 20.71
CA GLU A 46 -8.86 -3.96 20.51
C GLU A 46 -8.15 -2.68 20.06
N THR A 47 -6.95 -2.42 20.56
CA THR A 47 -6.12 -1.30 20.09
C THR A 47 -5.72 -1.52 18.64
N GLU A 48 -5.38 -2.76 18.25
CA GLU A 48 -5.11 -3.14 16.87
C GLU A 48 -6.37 -2.98 16.00
N ALA A 49 -7.55 -3.39 16.50
CA ALA A 49 -8.83 -3.23 15.82
C ALA A 49 -9.24 -1.74 15.65
N LEU A 50 -9.01 -0.91 16.68
CA LEU A 50 -9.27 0.54 16.67
C LEU A 50 -8.26 1.30 15.80
N ARG A 51 -6.98 0.88 15.79
CA ARG A 51 -6.00 1.35 14.79
C ARG A 51 -6.40 0.97 13.39
N ALA A 52 -6.96 -0.23 13.22
CA ALA A 52 -7.37 -0.72 11.93
C ALA A 52 -8.58 0.04 11.37
N THR A 53 -9.56 0.42 12.20
CA THR A 53 -10.84 0.95 11.73
C THR A 53 -11.10 2.43 12.00
N SER A 54 -10.51 3.02 13.04
CA SER A 54 -10.90 4.36 13.52
C SER A 54 -9.80 5.40 13.35
N LEU A 55 -8.54 5.05 13.62
CA LEU A 55 -7.42 6.00 13.55
C LEU A 55 -7.07 6.45 12.12
N SER A 56 -7.31 5.61 11.10
CA SER A 56 -7.12 6.02 9.70
C SER A 56 -8.03 7.19 9.32
N SER A 57 -9.27 7.25 9.85
CA SER A 57 -10.21 8.35 9.58
C SER A 57 -9.89 9.64 10.35
N VAL A 58 -9.25 9.53 11.53
CA VAL A 58 -8.86 10.66 12.39
C VAL A 58 -7.61 11.33 11.86
N ALA A 59 -6.67 10.57 11.31
CA ALA A 59 -5.43 11.05 10.67
C ALA A 59 -5.66 12.13 9.61
N PHE A 60 -6.82 12.09 8.97
CA PHE A 60 -7.20 12.97 7.87
C PHE A 60 -8.26 14.02 8.25
N ALA A 61 -8.78 14.00 9.48
CA ALA A 61 -9.97 14.75 9.87
C ALA A 61 -9.84 16.28 9.66
N ASP A 62 -8.63 16.81 9.80
CA ASP A 62 -8.35 18.24 9.67
C ASP A 62 -8.00 18.67 8.22
N VAL A 63 -7.78 17.72 7.32
CA VAL A 63 -7.18 17.97 5.99
C VAL A 63 -8.11 17.55 4.84
N LEU A 64 -8.99 16.58 5.07
CA LEU A 64 -9.82 15.96 4.06
C LEU A 64 -11.31 15.98 4.42
N ASP A 65 -12.17 16.11 3.40
CA ASP A 65 -13.61 15.91 3.54
C ASP A 65 -13.97 14.43 3.80
N GLU A 66 -15.21 14.16 4.20
CA GLU A 66 -15.68 12.81 4.55
C GLU A 66 -15.48 11.79 3.41
N ALA A 67 -15.79 12.17 2.17
CA ALA A 67 -15.69 11.26 1.02
C ALA A 67 -14.22 10.95 0.65
N GLN A 68 -13.33 11.92 0.79
CA GLN A 68 -11.89 11.73 0.65
C GLN A 68 -11.35 10.82 1.75
N ARG A 69 -11.75 11.05 3.00
CA ARG A 69 -11.35 10.22 4.15
C ARG A 69 -11.75 8.77 3.97
N ASP A 70 -12.97 8.52 3.50
CA ASP A 70 -13.43 7.16 3.19
C ASP A 70 -12.58 6.47 2.13
N ARG A 71 -12.16 7.20 1.08
CA ARG A 71 -11.33 6.64 0.01
C ARG A 71 -9.91 6.34 0.48
N PHE A 72 -9.31 7.22 1.28
CA PHE A 72 -8.02 6.95 1.90
C PHE A 72 -8.11 5.81 2.91
N GLY A 73 -9.14 5.79 3.75
CA GLY A 73 -9.40 4.71 4.71
C GLY A 73 -9.44 3.35 4.03
N ARG A 74 -10.31 3.18 3.01
CA ARG A 74 -10.39 1.93 2.24
C ARG A 74 -9.06 1.52 1.61
N ALA A 75 -8.31 2.49 1.08
CA ALA A 75 -7.00 2.23 0.48
C ALA A 75 -5.96 1.75 1.51
N PHE A 76 -5.90 2.39 2.67
CA PHE A 76 -5.00 2.00 3.75
C PHE A 76 -5.39 0.68 4.39
N ASP A 77 -6.69 0.38 4.52
CA ASP A 77 -7.17 -0.89 5.03
C ASP A 77 -6.81 -2.04 4.09
N ALA A 78 -7.00 -1.86 2.78
CA ALA A 78 -6.55 -2.82 1.78
C ALA A 78 -5.03 -2.98 1.79
N ALA A 79 -4.28 -1.89 1.93
CA ALA A 79 -2.82 -1.95 2.02
C ALA A 79 -2.33 -2.67 3.27
N ARG A 80 -3.00 -2.48 4.41
CA ARG A 80 -2.72 -3.17 5.67
C ARG A 80 -3.02 -4.67 5.56
N ALA A 81 -4.14 -5.04 4.95
CA ALA A 81 -4.46 -6.44 4.68
C ALA A 81 -3.37 -7.12 3.85
N VAL A 82 -2.94 -6.48 2.75
CA VAL A 82 -1.86 -6.99 1.88
C VAL A 82 -0.53 -7.11 2.62
N ALA A 83 -0.13 -6.05 3.34
CA ALA A 83 1.13 -6.03 4.10
C ALA A 83 1.15 -7.09 5.21
N GLY A 84 0.00 -7.30 5.88
CA GLY A 84 -0.18 -8.28 6.94
C GLY A 84 0.07 -9.72 6.49
N TRP A 85 -0.18 -10.06 5.22
CA TRP A 85 0.10 -11.41 4.67
C TRP A 85 1.57 -11.85 4.77
N VAL A 86 2.49 -10.89 4.88
CA VAL A 86 3.93 -11.12 4.99
C VAL A 86 4.53 -10.48 6.25
N GLY A 87 3.70 -10.08 7.21
CA GLY A 87 4.14 -9.48 8.47
C GLY A 87 4.76 -8.09 8.32
N LEU A 88 4.41 -7.36 7.26
CA LEU A 88 4.77 -5.96 7.11
C LEU A 88 3.68 -5.06 7.70
N GLU A 89 4.09 -3.93 8.22
CA GLU A 89 3.19 -2.89 8.72
C GLU A 89 3.33 -1.64 7.83
N PRO A 90 2.26 -1.20 7.13
CA PRO A 90 2.31 0.04 6.38
C PRO A 90 2.37 1.22 7.36
N PRO A 91 3.12 2.30 7.04
CA PRO A 91 3.10 3.50 7.86
C PRO A 91 1.70 4.07 7.97
N GLN A 92 1.40 4.71 9.10
CA GLN A 92 0.18 5.50 9.25
C GLN A 92 0.22 6.74 8.34
N PRO A 93 -0.93 7.29 7.93
CA PRO A 93 -0.98 8.47 7.06
C PRO A 93 -0.14 9.66 7.53
N GLU A 94 -0.09 9.90 8.83
CA GLU A 94 0.66 10.98 9.47
C GLU A 94 2.17 10.85 9.21
N ALA A 95 2.69 9.63 9.17
CA ALA A 95 4.10 9.40 8.87
C ALA A 95 4.46 9.83 7.44
N PHE A 96 3.52 9.70 6.49
CA PHE A 96 3.72 10.23 5.14
C PHE A 96 3.72 11.76 5.13
N ALA A 97 2.82 12.39 5.89
CA ALA A 97 2.80 13.84 6.03
C ALA A 97 4.10 14.37 6.66
N GLU A 98 4.59 13.72 7.72
CA GLU A 98 5.86 14.05 8.37
C GLU A 98 7.07 13.88 7.43
N ALA A 99 7.04 12.89 6.54
CA ALA A 99 8.05 12.70 5.52
C ALA A 99 7.97 13.73 4.36
N GLY A 100 6.90 14.53 4.31
CA GLY A 100 6.71 15.61 3.34
C GLY A 100 5.65 15.36 2.28
N ALA A 101 4.78 14.35 2.43
CA ALA A 101 3.64 14.15 1.53
C ALA A 101 2.56 15.23 1.76
N ASP A 102 2.13 15.89 0.69
CA ASP A 102 1.07 16.90 0.75
C ASP A 102 -0.31 16.23 0.69
N LEU A 103 -0.81 15.79 1.84
CA LEU A 103 -2.10 15.09 1.94
C LEU A 103 -3.28 15.96 1.47
N ALA A 104 -3.20 17.28 1.63
CA ALA A 104 -4.23 18.21 1.16
C ALA A 104 -4.28 18.24 -0.38
N ARG A 105 -3.12 18.31 -1.03
CA ARG A 105 -3.02 18.24 -2.50
C ARG A 105 -3.47 16.89 -3.04
N LEU A 106 -3.11 15.79 -2.37
CA LEU A 106 -3.61 14.46 -2.74
C LEU A 106 -5.13 14.41 -2.59
N GLY A 107 -5.69 14.92 -1.49
CA GLY A 107 -7.14 15.07 -1.31
C GLY A 107 -7.81 15.82 -2.46
N ALA A 108 -7.30 17.01 -2.79
CA ALA A 108 -7.84 17.83 -3.87
C ALA A 108 -7.79 17.11 -5.23
N ALA A 109 -6.69 16.42 -5.54
CA ALA A 109 -6.58 15.62 -6.76
C ALA A 109 -7.58 14.45 -6.78
N LEU A 110 -7.77 13.79 -5.63
CA LEU A 110 -8.70 12.68 -5.46
C LEU A 110 -10.16 13.13 -5.68
N SER A 111 -10.53 14.34 -5.24
CA SER A 111 -11.87 14.91 -5.52
C SER A 111 -12.04 15.34 -6.98
N GLY A 112 -10.96 15.80 -7.62
CA GLY A 112 -10.98 16.16 -9.03
C GLY A 112 -11.09 14.98 -9.99
N ASP A 113 -10.59 13.80 -9.59
CA ASP A 113 -10.61 12.58 -10.41
C ASP A 113 -11.03 11.34 -9.58
N PRO A 114 -12.26 10.82 -9.80
CA PRO A 114 -12.76 9.65 -9.09
C PRO A 114 -12.03 8.35 -9.47
N THR A 115 -11.24 8.34 -10.55
CA THR A 115 -10.49 7.17 -10.98
C THR A 115 -9.19 6.98 -10.19
N LEU A 116 -8.71 8.01 -9.51
CA LEU A 116 -7.48 7.94 -8.71
C LEU A 116 -7.66 7.08 -7.46
N VAL A 117 -6.66 6.27 -7.15
CA VAL A 117 -6.62 5.41 -5.94
C VAL A 117 -5.38 5.78 -5.14
N PRO A 118 -5.49 6.09 -3.84
CA PRO A 118 -4.31 6.21 -2.98
C PRO A 118 -3.58 4.87 -2.88
N VAL A 119 -2.28 4.85 -3.13
CA VAL A 119 -1.48 3.61 -3.08
C VAL A 119 -0.29 3.82 -2.15
N PRO A 120 -0.36 3.33 -0.90
CA PRO A 120 0.79 3.18 -0.02
C PRO A 120 1.62 1.97 -0.50
N ALA A 121 2.72 2.22 -1.21
CA ALA A 121 3.53 1.17 -1.83
C ALA A 121 4.85 0.94 -1.08
N PRO A 122 5.18 -0.31 -0.72
CA PRO A 122 6.50 -0.68 -0.19
C PRO A 122 7.51 -0.84 -1.33
N TYR A 123 8.75 -0.43 -1.10
CA TYR A 123 9.87 -0.51 -2.03
C TYR A 123 11.02 -1.24 -1.35
N GLY A 124 11.79 -2.00 -2.13
CA GLY A 124 12.93 -2.78 -1.63
C GLY A 124 12.56 -4.19 -1.14
N LEU A 125 11.36 -4.68 -1.44
CA LEU A 125 10.95 -6.06 -1.11
C LEU A 125 11.69 -7.12 -1.96
N GLY A 126 12.18 -6.72 -3.13
CA GLY A 126 12.74 -7.60 -4.15
C GLY A 126 11.70 -8.52 -4.80
N ALA A 127 12.10 -9.16 -5.90
CA ALA A 127 11.22 -10.05 -6.68
C ALA A 127 10.60 -11.16 -5.82
N ALA A 128 11.38 -11.74 -4.91
CA ALA A 128 10.92 -12.79 -4.01
C ALA A 128 9.87 -12.28 -3.00
N GLY A 129 10.03 -11.07 -2.46
CA GLY A 129 9.04 -10.47 -1.55
C GLY A 129 7.71 -10.23 -2.25
N TRP A 130 7.75 -9.66 -3.45
CA TRP A 130 6.55 -9.46 -4.26
C TRP A 130 5.89 -10.77 -4.69
N ARG A 131 6.66 -11.80 -5.10
CA ARG A 131 6.10 -13.11 -5.44
C ARG A 131 5.37 -13.74 -4.25
N ARG A 132 5.93 -13.64 -3.05
CA ARG A 132 5.26 -14.11 -1.81
C ARG A 132 3.93 -13.40 -1.56
N LEU A 133 3.87 -12.08 -1.75
CA LEU A 133 2.61 -11.34 -1.63
C LEU A 133 1.55 -11.83 -2.64
N PHE A 134 1.95 -12.07 -3.89
CA PHE A 134 1.06 -12.59 -4.92
C PHE A 134 0.64 -14.05 -4.65
N GLU A 135 1.54 -14.89 -4.13
CA GLU A 135 1.21 -16.26 -3.69
C GLU A 135 0.16 -16.23 -2.59
N ARG A 136 0.31 -15.35 -1.58
CA ARG A 136 -0.70 -15.16 -0.54
C ARG A 136 -2.03 -14.70 -1.10
N ALA A 137 -2.03 -13.75 -2.03
CA ALA A 137 -3.25 -13.31 -2.70
C ALA A 137 -3.93 -14.45 -3.47
N ALA A 138 -3.16 -15.41 -4.01
CA ALA A 138 -3.67 -16.54 -4.78
C ALA A 138 -4.32 -17.64 -3.92
N GLU A 139 -4.02 -17.68 -2.61
CA GLU A 139 -4.65 -18.58 -1.64
C GLU A 139 -6.13 -18.23 -1.40
N HIS A 140 -6.53 -17.00 -1.70
CA HIS A 140 -7.89 -16.51 -1.55
C HIS A 140 -8.70 -16.65 -2.85
N GLU A 141 -10.01 -16.87 -2.72
CA GLU A 141 -10.91 -16.82 -3.88
C GLU A 141 -10.91 -15.40 -4.46
N GLY A 142 -10.64 -15.26 -5.76
CA GLY A 142 -10.52 -13.94 -6.38
C GLY A 142 -9.84 -13.94 -7.74
N PRO A 143 -9.56 -12.75 -8.30
CA PRO A 143 -9.03 -12.60 -9.65
C PRO A 143 -7.59 -13.12 -9.82
N LEU A 144 -6.85 -13.34 -8.72
CA LEU A 144 -5.50 -13.91 -8.71
C LEU A 144 -5.47 -15.38 -8.23
N SER A 145 -6.63 -15.99 -7.96
CA SER A 145 -6.70 -17.35 -7.43
C SER A 145 -6.00 -18.37 -8.34
N GLN A 146 -5.11 -19.18 -7.76
CA GLN A 146 -4.36 -20.25 -8.43
C GLN A 146 -4.63 -21.59 -7.74
N PRO A 147 -5.63 -22.39 -8.20
CA PRO A 147 -6.01 -23.64 -7.56
C PRO A 147 -4.89 -24.69 -7.50
N GLU A 148 -3.98 -24.64 -8.48
CA GLU A 148 -2.83 -25.56 -8.60
C GLU A 148 -1.59 -25.04 -7.86
N GLY A 149 -1.68 -23.87 -7.22
CA GLY A 149 -0.59 -23.19 -6.52
C GLY A 149 0.34 -22.40 -7.45
N GLY A 150 1.29 -21.68 -6.83
CA GLY A 150 2.28 -20.85 -7.52
C GLY A 150 1.96 -19.36 -7.47
N SER A 151 2.96 -18.54 -7.80
CA SER A 151 2.81 -17.09 -7.82
C SER A 151 2.12 -16.61 -9.09
N PRO A 152 0.99 -15.88 -9.00
CA PRO A 152 0.41 -15.21 -10.14
C PRO A 152 1.26 -14.03 -10.63
N LEU A 153 2.41 -13.73 -10.02
CA LEU A 153 3.37 -12.74 -10.52
C LEU A 153 4.43 -13.41 -11.42
N VAL A 154 4.31 -13.18 -12.72
CA VAL A 154 5.23 -13.67 -13.75
C VAL A 154 6.17 -12.54 -14.17
N LEU A 155 7.48 -12.78 -14.09
CA LEU A 155 8.52 -11.81 -14.47
C LEU A 155 9.30 -12.35 -15.67
N ALA A 156 9.54 -11.50 -16.67
CA ALA A 156 10.50 -11.80 -17.73
C ALA A 156 11.93 -11.82 -17.17
N ASN A 157 12.81 -12.62 -17.75
CA ASN A 157 14.18 -12.83 -17.28
C ASN A 157 14.95 -11.52 -17.07
N GLU A 158 14.82 -10.56 -17.99
CA GLU A 158 15.45 -9.24 -17.89
C GLU A 158 14.89 -8.42 -16.73
N ALA A 159 13.56 -8.38 -16.56
CA ALA A 159 12.90 -7.68 -15.47
C ALA A 159 13.26 -8.30 -14.11
N GLU A 160 13.41 -9.63 -14.04
CA GLU A 160 13.82 -10.34 -12.83
C GLU A 160 15.29 -10.06 -12.48
N ARG A 161 16.19 -10.13 -13.46
CA ARG A 161 17.63 -9.86 -13.26
C ARG A 161 17.88 -8.45 -12.72
N GLU A 162 17.10 -7.48 -13.18
CA GLU A 162 17.25 -6.07 -12.83
C GLU A 162 16.12 -5.55 -11.95
N PHE A 163 15.42 -6.44 -11.26
CA PHE A 163 14.25 -6.10 -10.45
C PHE A 163 14.57 -5.02 -9.40
N ALA A 164 15.78 -5.06 -8.84
CA ALA A 164 16.25 -4.07 -7.88
C ALA A 164 16.33 -2.63 -8.44
N LEU A 165 16.29 -2.42 -9.76
CA LEU A 165 16.14 -1.09 -10.36
C LEU A 165 14.68 -0.64 -10.37
N LEU A 166 13.75 -1.56 -10.65
CA LEU A 166 12.31 -1.30 -10.72
C LEU A 166 11.68 -1.14 -9.33
N ASP A 167 12.29 -1.75 -8.32
CA ASP A 167 11.82 -1.77 -6.92
C ASP A 167 12.41 -0.62 -6.08
N ARG A 168 13.10 0.34 -6.71
CA ARG A 168 13.61 1.54 -6.04
C ARG A 168 12.55 2.61 -5.97
N ALA A 169 12.46 3.27 -4.81
CA ALA A 169 11.61 4.43 -4.63
C ALA A 169 12.04 5.58 -5.57
N PRO A 170 11.11 6.31 -6.18
CA PRO A 170 11.43 7.50 -6.96
C PRO A 170 12.14 8.54 -6.09
N SER A 171 13.20 9.18 -6.61
CA SER A 171 14.01 10.14 -5.85
C SER A 171 13.28 11.44 -5.49
N ASN A 172 12.16 11.72 -6.15
CA ASN A 172 11.38 12.95 -6.00
C ASN A 172 10.10 12.75 -5.16
N VAL A 173 9.93 11.60 -4.52
CA VAL A 173 8.74 11.27 -3.73
C VAL A 173 9.16 11.06 -2.27
N PRO A 174 8.43 11.62 -1.29
CA PRO A 174 8.65 11.34 0.14
C PRO A 174 8.67 9.84 0.47
N ILE A 175 9.67 9.42 1.25
CA ILE A 175 9.84 8.01 1.66
C ILE A 175 9.77 7.91 3.17
N VAL A 176 8.88 7.06 3.66
CA VAL A 176 8.78 6.68 5.08
C VAL A 176 9.50 5.35 5.28
N ARG A 177 10.37 5.26 6.29
CA ARG A 177 10.99 3.99 6.70
C ARG A 177 10.46 3.59 8.07
N THR A 178 9.90 2.39 8.19
CA THR A 178 9.41 1.87 9.47
C THR A 178 10.54 1.17 10.21
N ARG A 179 10.51 1.19 11.55
CA ARG A 179 11.55 0.55 12.39
C ARG A 179 11.61 -0.97 12.21
N ALA A 180 10.47 -1.60 11.94
CA ALA A 180 10.35 -3.05 11.73
C ALA A 180 10.86 -3.52 10.36
N GLY A 181 11.05 -2.60 9.40
CA GLY A 181 11.48 -2.89 8.03
C GLY A 181 12.49 -1.87 7.55
N ALA A 182 13.62 -1.70 8.24
CA ALA A 182 14.60 -0.64 7.99
C ALA A 182 15.12 -0.59 6.53
N GLU A 183 15.01 -1.68 5.77
CA GLU A 183 15.37 -1.77 4.35
C GLU A 183 14.21 -1.43 3.40
N THR A 184 12.96 -1.50 3.88
CA THR A 184 11.74 -1.22 3.10
C THR A 184 11.35 0.26 3.24
N GLY A 185 11.33 0.96 2.11
CA GLY A 185 10.81 2.33 2.04
C GLY A 185 9.36 2.34 1.57
N TRP A 186 8.51 3.17 2.16
CA TRP A 186 7.12 3.32 1.74
C TRP A 186 6.90 4.69 1.11
N THR A 187 6.18 4.73 -0.01
CA THR A 187 5.70 5.99 -0.60
C THR A 187 4.18 6.00 -0.69
N LEU A 188 3.59 7.18 -0.74
CA LEU A 188 2.16 7.37 -0.98
C LEU A 188 1.97 8.26 -2.21
N ARG A 189 1.34 7.72 -3.26
CA ARG A 189 0.89 8.49 -4.43
C ARG A 189 -0.51 8.05 -4.84
N LEU A 190 -1.21 8.90 -5.59
CA LEU A 190 -2.44 8.51 -6.25
C LEU A 190 -2.14 7.89 -7.60
N VAL A 191 -2.61 6.68 -7.85
CA VAL A 191 -2.44 5.98 -9.12
C VAL A 191 -3.81 5.89 -9.80
N PRO A 192 -3.95 6.26 -11.09
CA PRO A 192 -5.17 6.00 -11.84
C PRO A 192 -5.56 4.52 -11.77
N GLY A 193 -6.76 4.22 -11.28
CA GLY A 193 -7.31 2.88 -11.07
C GLY A 193 -8.42 2.49 -12.06
N GLY A 194 -8.74 3.32 -13.05
CA GLY A 194 -9.71 2.97 -14.10
C GLY A 194 -9.31 1.70 -14.87
N LEU A 195 -10.26 0.97 -15.46
CA LEU A 195 -9.98 -0.35 -16.08
C LEU A 195 -8.99 -0.30 -17.26
N ALA A 196 -8.94 0.81 -17.99
CA ALA A 196 -8.04 1.03 -19.11
C ALA A 196 -7.13 2.24 -18.84
N PRO A 197 -5.81 2.11 -19.07
CA PRO A 197 -4.90 3.24 -18.99
C PRO A 197 -5.12 4.21 -20.16
N ALA A 198 -4.70 5.47 -20.01
CA ALA A 198 -4.73 6.43 -21.11
C ALA A 198 -3.73 6.00 -22.19
N VAL A 199 -4.19 5.85 -23.44
CA VAL A 199 -3.33 5.45 -24.55
C VAL A 199 -2.38 6.59 -24.89
N LEU A 200 -1.09 6.39 -24.64
CA LEU A 200 -0.06 7.28 -25.15
C LEU A 200 0.19 6.83 -26.59
N GLY A 201 0.03 7.74 -27.54
CA GLY A 201 0.46 7.49 -28.92
C GLY A 201 1.98 7.32 -29.02
N LEU A 202 2.60 7.93 -30.03
CA LEU A 202 4.05 7.81 -30.24
C LEU A 202 4.95 8.60 -29.25
N SER A 203 4.38 9.10 -28.15
CA SER A 203 5.05 10.05 -27.24
C SER A 203 5.17 9.48 -25.83
N PHE A 204 5.99 8.45 -25.70
CA PHE A 204 6.23 7.77 -24.42
C PHE A 204 7.06 8.63 -23.43
N GLU A 205 7.97 9.48 -23.89
CA GLU A 205 8.97 10.17 -23.02
C GLU A 205 8.45 11.29 -22.09
N HIS A 206 7.15 11.56 -21.99
CA HIS A 206 6.69 12.88 -21.48
C HIS A 206 5.98 12.87 -20.12
N GLY A 207 5.97 11.76 -19.36
CA GLY A 207 5.15 11.70 -18.15
C GLY A 207 5.82 11.06 -16.94
N PRO A 208 5.46 11.46 -15.71
CA PRO A 208 5.68 10.60 -14.55
C PRO A 208 4.92 9.29 -14.78
N HIS A 209 5.58 8.16 -14.55
CA HIS A 209 4.94 6.84 -14.63
C HIS A 209 4.75 6.27 -13.23
N ALA A 210 3.73 5.43 -13.09
CA ALA A 210 3.60 4.59 -11.90
C ALA A 210 4.83 3.67 -11.83
N THR A 211 5.33 3.43 -10.64
CA THR A 211 6.44 2.49 -10.43
C THR A 211 5.92 1.06 -10.47
N LEU A 212 6.85 0.10 -10.57
CA LEU A 212 6.49 -1.31 -10.42
C LEU A 212 5.82 -1.58 -9.05
N PRO A 213 6.43 -1.19 -7.90
CA PRO A 213 5.79 -1.31 -6.59
C PRO A 213 4.37 -0.77 -6.49
N GLU A 214 4.10 0.40 -7.07
CA GLU A 214 2.76 0.99 -7.05
C GLU A 214 1.75 0.16 -7.84
N MET A 215 2.12 -0.31 -9.02
CA MET A 215 1.23 -1.12 -9.83
C MET A 215 1.00 -2.51 -9.19
N LEU A 216 2.05 -3.12 -8.63
CA LEU A 216 1.91 -4.39 -7.91
C LEU A 216 1.03 -4.24 -6.66
N MET A 217 1.25 -3.18 -5.88
CA MET A 217 0.44 -2.89 -4.70
C MET A 217 -1.01 -2.60 -5.07
N LEU A 218 -1.26 -1.81 -6.12
CA LEU A 218 -2.61 -1.52 -6.61
C LEU A 218 -3.36 -2.80 -6.99
N GLN A 219 -2.71 -3.75 -7.67
CA GLN A 219 -3.32 -5.04 -8.02
C GLN A 219 -3.65 -5.87 -6.78
N LEU A 220 -2.73 -5.93 -5.82
CA LEU A 220 -2.94 -6.68 -4.57
C LEU A 220 -4.03 -6.05 -3.70
N MET A 221 -4.08 -4.72 -3.60
CA MET A 221 -5.15 -4.00 -2.89
C MET A 221 -6.52 -4.28 -3.53
N ARG A 222 -6.58 -4.28 -4.88
CA ARG A 222 -7.81 -4.64 -5.59
C ARG A 222 -8.20 -6.09 -5.36
N ALA A 223 -7.24 -7.01 -5.38
CA ALA A 223 -7.49 -8.42 -5.08
C ALA A 223 -8.00 -8.62 -3.63
N ALA A 224 -7.38 -7.95 -2.64
CA ALA A 224 -7.80 -7.99 -1.24
C ALA A 224 -9.22 -7.44 -1.04
N SER A 225 -9.62 -6.45 -1.84
CA SER A 225 -10.95 -5.83 -1.83
C SER A 225 -11.96 -6.50 -2.77
N SER A 226 -11.63 -7.64 -3.39
CA SER A 226 -12.47 -8.30 -4.42
C SER A 226 -12.88 -7.39 -5.59
N GLU A 227 -12.05 -6.41 -5.94
CA GLU A 227 -12.26 -5.51 -7.06
C GLU A 227 -11.68 -6.06 -8.37
N PRO A 228 -12.19 -5.63 -9.55
CA PRO A 228 -11.55 -5.90 -10.82
C PRO A 228 -10.12 -5.39 -10.85
N LEU A 229 -9.20 -6.23 -11.35
CA LEU A 229 -7.81 -5.87 -11.60
C LEU A 229 -7.68 -4.96 -12.83
N VAL A 230 -6.61 -4.17 -12.85
CA VAL A 230 -6.34 -3.21 -13.93
C VAL A 230 -5.50 -3.84 -15.06
N ASP A 231 -5.57 -3.23 -16.25
CA ASP A 231 -4.68 -3.51 -17.39
C ASP A 231 -4.87 -4.88 -18.06
N ALA A 232 -6.12 -5.34 -18.14
CA ALA A 232 -6.46 -6.59 -18.82
C ALA A 232 -6.36 -6.55 -20.36
N ARG A 233 -6.38 -5.35 -20.97
CA ARG A 233 -6.55 -5.17 -22.43
C ARG A 233 -5.50 -4.27 -23.09
N SER A 234 -4.82 -3.44 -22.31
CA SER A 234 -3.80 -2.52 -22.77
C SER A 234 -2.60 -2.63 -21.85
N PHE A 235 -1.41 -2.36 -22.37
CA PHE A 235 -0.23 -2.49 -21.55
C PHE A 235 0.08 -1.19 -20.83
N THR A 236 0.54 -1.31 -19.59
CA THR A 236 0.93 -0.15 -18.78
C THR A 236 2.44 -0.06 -18.71
N TRP A 237 2.96 1.13 -18.99
CA TRP A 237 4.36 1.43 -18.79
C TRP A 237 4.68 1.74 -17.33
N LEU A 238 5.82 1.25 -16.86
CA LEU A 238 6.30 1.46 -15.50
C LEU A 238 7.55 2.35 -15.49
N ALA A 239 7.70 3.16 -14.44
CA ALA A 239 8.93 3.91 -14.23
C ALA A 239 10.13 2.96 -14.09
N GLY A 240 11.25 3.33 -14.72
CA GLY A 240 12.50 2.57 -14.69
C GLY A 240 12.97 2.19 -16.08
N ALA A 241 14.28 2.35 -16.31
CA ALA A 241 14.94 1.91 -17.51
C ALA A 241 15.79 0.67 -17.16
N LEU A 242 15.73 -0.34 -18.02
CA LEU A 242 16.40 -1.63 -17.90
C LEU A 242 17.46 -1.78 -19.00
N ALA A 243 18.40 -2.69 -18.79
CA ALA A 243 19.48 -3.03 -19.70
C ALA A 243 20.22 -1.79 -20.22
N ASP A 244 20.67 -0.94 -19.28
CA ASP A 244 21.37 0.32 -19.52
C ASP A 244 20.55 1.34 -20.33
N GLY A 245 19.23 1.34 -20.15
CA GLY A 245 18.32 2.26 -20.81
C GLY A 245 17.81 1.80 -22.17
N ARG A 246 18.08 0.56 -22.57
CA ARG A 246 17.57 0.01 -23.83
C ARG A 246 16.14 -0.50 -23.71
N LEU A 247 15.78 -0.98 -22.53
CA LEU A 247 14.51 -1.63 -22.26
C LEU A 247 13.72 -0.86 -21.21
N ALA A 248 12.43 -1.10 -21.17
CA ALA A 248 11.58 -0.68 -20.09
C ALA A 248 10.60 -1.76 -19.69
N ALA A 249 10.16 -1.67 -18.44
CA ALA A 249 9.22 -2.60 -17.86
C ALA A 249 7.77 -2.30 -18.27
N ARG A 250 7.06 -3.36 -18.56
CA ARG A 250 5.65 -3.38 -18.98
C ARG A 250 4.85 -4.22 -18.02
N HIS A 251 3.78 -3.66 -17.48
CA HIS A 251 2.77 -4.35 -16.69
C HIS A 251 1.56 -4.76 -17.56
N VAL A 252 1.06 -5.97 -17.34
CA VAL A 252 -0.19 -6.49 -17.93
C VAL A 252 -0.83 -7.45 -16.93
N TYR A 253 -2.15 -7.39 -16.80
CA TYR A 253 -2.90 -8.48 -16.18
C TYR A 253 -3.47 -9.39 -17.27
N ASP A 254 -3.21 -10.69 -17.17
CA ASP A 254 -3.78 -11.71 -18.05
C ASP A 254 -4.96 -12.37 -17.35
N ALA A 255 -6.18 -12.01 -17.77
CA ALA A 255 -7.40 -12.56 -17.17
C ALA A 255 -7.61 -14.05 -17.47
N GLY A 256 -7.02 -14.57 -18.55
CA GLY A 256 -7.10 -15.99 -18.88
C GLY A 256 -6.23 -16.84 -17.96
N GLU A 257 -5.06 -16.33 -17.59
CA GLU A 257 -4.12 -17.01 -16.69
C GLU A 257 -4.20 -16.55 -15.23
N ARG A 258 -5.05 -15.56 -14.94
CA ARG A 258 -5.17 -14.93 -13.60
C ARG A 258 -3.80 -14.48 -13.06
N SER A 259 -2.97 -13.93 -13.93
CA SER A 259 -1.58 -13.60 -13.64
C SER A 259 -1.23 -12.15 -14.00
N VAL A 260 -0.39 -11.52 -13.19
CA VAL A 260 0.25 -10.24 -13.50
C VAL A 260 1.61 -10.51 -14.11
N ARG A 261 1.82 -9.98 -15.31
CA ARG A 261 3.02 -10.20 -16.13
C ARG A 261 3.83 -8.92 -16.22
N ILE A 262 5.09 -8.99 -15.80
CA ILE A 262 6.08 -7.93 -15.97
C ILE A 262 7.05 -8.32 -17.07
N ASN A 263 6.89 -7.70 -18.25
CA ASN A 263 7.71 -7.94 -19.43
C ASN A 263 8.64 -6.76 -19.71
N CYS A 264 9.60 -6.94 -20.63
CA CYS A 264 10.46 -5.87 -21.11
C CYS A 264 10.17 -5.55 -22.59
N ARG A 265 10.28 -4.27 -22.95
CA ARG A 265 10.20 -3.81 -24.35
C ARG A 265 11.26 -2.76 -24.63
N GLU A 266 11.73 -2.73 -25.87
CA GLU A 266 12.61 -1.66 -26.33
C GLU A 266 11.88 -0.32 -26.29
N ILE A 267 12.56 0.72 -25.80
CA ILE A 267 11.95 2.04 -25.59
C ILE A 267 11.42 2.66 -26.91
N GLY A 268 12.07 2.36 -28.05
CA GLY A 268 11.66 2.84 -29.36
C GLY A 268 10.55 2.04 -30.04
N ASN A 269 10.11 0.89 -29.49
CA ASN A 269 9.10 0.04 -30.11
C ASN A 269 7.70 0.39 -29.60
N GLN A 270 7.10 1.39 -30.23
CA GLN A 270 5.81 1.96 -29.84
C GLN A 270 4.67 1.31 -30.63
N GLY A 271 4.03 0.32 -30.02
CA GLY A 271 2.80 -0.28 -30.55
C GLY A 271 1.55 0.52 -30.15
N PRO A 272 0.40 0.30 -30.83
CA PRO A 272 -0.86 1.02 -30.58
C PRO A 272 -1.56 0.67 -29.25
N HIS A 273 -0.92 -0.12 -28.41
CA HIS A 273 -1.48 -0.61 -27.15
C HIS A 273 -0.83 0.04 -25.91
N LEU A 274 -0.02 1.08 -26.12
CA LEU A 274 0.77 1.72 -25.08
C LEU A 274 -0.10 2.60 -24.21
N GLY A 275 -0.23 2.23 -22.94
CA GLY A 275 -0.95 2.97 -21.93
C GLY A 275 -0.03 3.48 -20.82
N ALA A 276 -0.44 4.57 -20.19
CA ALA A 276 0.16 5.03 -18.93
C ALA A 276 -0.89 5.39 -17.88
N ARG A 277 -0.47 5.25 -16.63
CA ARG A 277 -1.16 5.67 -15.42
C ARG A 277 -0.30 6.72 -14.73
N PRO A 278 -0.32 7.98 -15.18
CA PRO A 278 0.51 9.01 -14.57
C PRO A 278 0.06 9.23 -13.12
N PRO A 279 0.92 8.98 -12.12
CA PRO A 279 0.54 9.12 -10.73
C PRO A 279 0.58 10.58 -10.31
N VAL A 280 -0.13 10.90 -9.23
CA VAL A 280 -0.09 12.22 -8.56
C VAL A 280 0.54 12.06 -7.19
N GLY A 281 1.61 12.80 -6.92
CA GLY A 281 2.27 12.88 -5.61
C GLY A 281 3.62 13.56 -5.68
#